data_AF-A0A9D8LEI1-F1
#
_entry.id   AF-A0A9D8LEI1-F1
#
_cell.length_a   1.000
_cell.length_b   1.000
_cell.length_c   1.000
_cell.angle_alpha   90.00
_cell.angle_beta   90.00
_cell.angle_gamma   90.00
#
_symmetry.space_group_name_H-M   'P 1'
#
loop_
_entity.id
_entity.type
_entity.pdbx_description
1 polymer ?
#
loop_
_entity_poly.entity_id
_entity_poly.type
_entity_poly.pdbx_seq_one_letter_code
_entity_poly.pdbx_strand_id
1 'polypeptide(L)' 'MKPLGKAFAVAAFALFATTAARAEQVTLDVLYAFPAFAKFHEPIAAEFMKKHPDIKIDFRAPAASYDEGHQTM' A
#
# COMPACT_ATOMS: atom_id res chain seq x y z
N MET A 1 6.42 3.63 -48.90
CA MET A 1 7.17 3.06 -47.75
C MET A 1 6.99 3.82 -46.42
N LYS A 2 6.13 4.86 -46.34
CA LYS A 2 5.93 5.70 -45.13
C LYS A 2 4.95 5.20 -44.04
N PRO A 3 4.03 4.24 -44.24
CA PRO A 3 3.08 3.86 -43.18
C PRO A 3 3.71 2.94 -42.12
N LEU A 4 4.73 2.17 -42.49
CA LEU A 4 5.35 1.17 -41.61
C LEU A 4 6.13 1.82 -40.46
N GLY A 5 6.83 2.94 -40.73
CA GLY A 5 7.52 3.70 -39.68
C GLY A 5 6.58 4.41 -38.70
N LYS A 6 5.40 4.86 -39.18
CA LYS A 6 4.37 5.44 -38.31
C LYS A 6 3.72 4.38 -37.41
N ALA A 7 3.45 3.19 -37.95
CA ALA A 7 2.91 2.07 -37.17
C ALA A 7 3.88 1.63 -36.06
N PHE A 8 5.18 1.59 -36.36
CA PHE A 8 6.22 1.28 -35.38
C PHE A 8 6.31 2.32 -34.26
N ALA A 9 6.23 3.61 -34.59
CA ALA A 9 6.28 4.68 -33.60
C ALA A 9 5.06 4.66 -32.64
N VAL A 10 3.87 4.38 -33.16
CA VAL A 10 2.65 4.25 -32.33
C VAL A 10 2.73 3.03 -31.42
N ALA A 11 3.21 1.89 -31.92
CA ALA A 11 3.38 0.68 -31.12
C ALA A 11 4.41 0.88 -29.99
N ALA A 12 5.52 1.57 -30.26
CA ALA A 12 6.51 1.90 -29.24
C ALA A 12 5.93 2.82 -28.15
N PHE A 13 5.19 3.87 -28.53
CA PHE A 13 4.60 4.81 -27.57
C PHE A 13 3.52 4.14 -26.71
N ALA A 14 2.73 3.22 -27.28
CA ALA A 14 1.76 2.43 -26.53
C ALA A 14 2.43 1.52 -25.48
N LEU A 15 3.61 0.95 -25.79
CA LEU A 15 4.35 0.10 -24.85
C LEU A 15 4.86 0.92 -23.64
N PHE A 16 5.39 2.12 -23.87
CA PHE A 16 5.79 3.04 -22.80
C PHE A 16 4.60 3.60 -22.00
N ALA A 17 3.43 3.77 -22.62
CA ALA A 17 2.24 4.20 -21.90
C ALA A 17 1.68 3.12 -20.95
N THR A 18 2.00 1.83 -21.19
CA THR A 18 1.58 0.73 -20.31
C THR A 18 2.49 0.51 -19.10
N THR A 19 3.69 1.10 -19.08
CA THR A 19 4.50 1.21 -17.86
C THR A 19 3.97 2.38 -17.02
N ALA A 20 2.69 2.33 -16.64
CA ALA A 20 2.20 3.16 -15.55
C ALA A 20 3.13 2.88 -14.37
N ALA A 21 3.80 3.93 -13.86
CA ALA A 21 4.61 3.83 -12.66
C ALA A 21 3.76 3.15 -11.60
N ARG A 22 4.11 1.92 -11.23
CA ARG A 22 3.43 1.27 -10.13
C ARG A 22 3.79 2.09 -8.90
N ALA A 23 2.76 2.64 -8.25
CA ALA A 23 2.95 3.27 -6.96
C ALA A 23 3.72 2.29 -6.08
N GLU A 24 4.77 2.78 -5.43
CA GLU A 24 5.52 2.00 -4.47
C GLU A 24 4.55 1.48 -3.40
N GLN A 25 4.78 0.26 -2.93
CA GLN A 25 3.96 -0.33 -1.87
C GLN A 25 4.04 0.58 -0.64
N VAL A 26 2.93 1.19 -0.24
CA VAL A 26 2.89 2.02 0.96
C VAL A 26 2.65 1.11 2.16
N THR A 27 3.52 1.17 3.16
CA THR A 27 3.31 0.44 4.42
C THR A 27 2.96 1.44 5.52
N LEU A 28 1.85 1.18 6.21
CA LEU A 28 1.40 1.93 7.38
C LEU A 28 1.71 1.11 8.62
N ASP A 29 2.69 1.54 9.42
CA ASP A 29 2.97 0.95 10.72
C ASP A 29 1.99 1.50 11.76
N VAL A 30 1.17 0.62 12.32
CA VAL A 30 0.12 1.00 13.26
C VAL A 30 0.45 0.47 14.65
N LEU A 31 0.55 1.40 15.61
CA LEU A 31 0.68 1.10 17.02
C LEU A 31 -0.68 1.31 17.71
N TYR A 32 -1.17 0.28 18.40
CA TYR A 32 -2.37 0.40 19.22
C TYR A 32 -2.04 0.69 20.67
N ALA A 33 -2.88 1.53 21.27
CA ALA A 33 -2.84 1.88 22.68
C ALA A 33 -2.90 0.67 23.63
N PHE A 34 -3.64 -0.38 23.25
CA PHE A 34 -3.88 -1.55 24.09
C PHE A 34 -3.90 -2.85 23.27
N PRO A 35 -3.30 -3.96 23.76
CA PRO A 35 -3.33 -5.26 23.07
C PRO A 35 -4.76 -5.76 22.79
N ALA A 36 -5.70 -5.49 23.68
CA ALA A 36 -7.10 -5.91 23.55
C ALA A 36 -7.83 -5.32 22.32
N PHE A 37 -7.25 -4.30 21.67
CA PHE A 37 -7.86 -3.64 20.51
C PHE A 37 -7.59 -4.36 19.19
N ALA A 38 -6.65 -5.31 19.14
CA ALA A 38 -6.31 -6.07 17.93
C ALA A 38 -7.56 -6.68 17.26
N LYS A 39 -8.43 -7.31 18.06
CA LYS A 39 -9.68 -7.94 17.61
C LYS A 39 -10.64 -7.00 16.86
N PHE A 40 -10.55 -5.70 17.10
CA PHE A 40 -11.39 -4.71 16.42
C PHE A 40 -10.74 -4.22 15.12
N HIS A 41 -9.42 -4.11 15.09
CA HIS A 41 -8.71 -3.50 13.97
C HIS A 41 -8.30 -4.50 12.90
N GLU A 42 -7.91 -5.72 13.27
CA GLU A 42 -7.46 -6.73 12.30
C GLU A 42 -8.51 -7.02 11.21
N PRO A 43 -9.83 -7.19 11.53
CA PRO A 43 -10.83 -7.39 10.49
C PRO A 43 -10.99 -6.18 9.56
N ILE A 44 -10.89 -4.96 10.11
CA ILE A 44 -11.01 -3.72 9.35
C ILE A 44 -9.82 -3.55 8.41
N ALA A 45 -8.60 -3.80 8.90
CA ALA A 45 -7.39 -3.73 8.09
C ALA A 45 -7.38 -4.79 6.99
N ALA A 46 -7.86 -6.01 7.26
CA ALA A 46 -8.01 -7.04 6.26
C ALA A 46 -8.96 -6.59 5.12
N GLU A 47 -10.12 -6.03 5.45
CA GLU A 47 -11.07 -5.51 4.44
C GLU A 47 -10.53 -4.27 3.71
N PHE A 48 -9.77 -3.42 4.40
CA PHE A 48 -9.11 -2.27 3.79
C PHE A 48 -8.06 -2.70 2.76
N MET A 49 -7.17 -3.62 3.12
CA MET A 49 -6.11 -4.11 2.22
C MET A 49 -6.67 -4.87 1.01
N LYS A 50 -7.86 -5.49 1.12
CA LYS A 50 -8.57 -6.07 -0.05
C LYS A 50 -8.98 -5.00 -1.06
N LYS A 51 -9.36 -3.81 -0.60
CA LYS A 51 -9.80 -2.68 -1.44
C LYS A 51 -8.63 -1.81 -1.92
N HIS A 52 -7.51 -1.83 -1.20
CA HIS A 52 -6.32 -1.03 -1.43
C HIS A 52 -5.07 -1.93 -1.46
N PRO A 53 -4.89 -2.76 -2.51
CA PRO A 53 -3.79 -3.74 -2.57
C PRO A 53 -2.39 -3.11 -2.63
N ASP A 54 -2.32 -1.82 -2.95
CA ASP A 54 -1.12 -0.98 -2.93
C ASP A 54 -0.70 -0.55 -1.51
N ILE A 55 -1.58 -0.68 -0.52
CA ILE A 55 -1.32 -0.28 0.87
C ILE A 55 -1.28 -1.53 1.77
N LYS A 56 -0.17 -1.71 2.48
CA LYS A 56 -0.02 -2.69 3.55
C LYS A 56 -0.23 -2.00 4.91
N ILE A 57 -0.98 -2.64 5.80
CA ILE A 57 -1.04 -2.25 7.21
C ILE A 57 -0.19 -3.26 8.01
N ASP A 58 0.75 -2.78 8.81
CA ASP A 58 1.60 -3.60 9.69
C ASP A 58 1.33 -3.24 11.15
N PHE A 59 1.00 -4.22 11.97
CA PHE A 59 0.69 -4.00 13.37
C PHE A 59 1.94 -4.17 14.21
N ARG A 60 2.39 -3.06 14.81
CA ARG A 60 3.50 -3.07 15.76
C ARG A 60 3.12 -3.85 17.01
N ALA A 61 4.12 -4.41 17.69
CA ALA A 61 3.94 -5.02 19.00
C ALA A 61 3.25 -4.00 19.94
N PRO A 62 2.16 -4.39 20.61
CA PRO A 62 1.42 -3.46 21.44
C PRO A 62 2.25 -3.06 22.67
N ALA A 63 2.15 -1.79 23.07
CA ALA A 63 2.74 -1.33 24.32
C ALA A 63 2.01 -1.95 25.52
N ALA A 64 2.69 -2.05 26.67
CA ALA A 64 2.07 -2.59 27.88
C ALA A 64 0.98 -1.67 28.44
N SER A 65 1.06 -0.36 28.15
CA SER A 65 0.07 0.65 28.51
C SER A 65 0.01 1.78 27.48
N TYR A 66 -1.05 2.60 27.55
CA TYR A 66 -1.18 3.80 26.72
C TYR A 66 0.00 4.77 26.91
N ASP A 67 0.38 5.02 28.17
CA ASP A 67 1.45 5.97 28.50
C ASP A 67 2.79 5.51 27.93
N GLU A 68 3.11 4.22 28.07
CA GLU A 68 4.30 3.64 27.44
C GLU A 68 4.22 3.71 25.93
N GLY A 69 3.07 3.41 25.33
CA GLY A 69 2.88 3.49 23.89
C GLY A 69 3.13 4.90 23.34
N HIS A 70 2.64 5.92 24.04
CA HIS A 70 2.84 7.33 23.67
C HIS A 70 4.33 7.74 23.67
N GLN A 71 5.18 7.13 24.50
CA GLN A 71 6.63 7.42 24.53
C GLN A 71 7.39 6.75 23.37
N THR A 72 6.75 5.85 22.61
CA THR A 72 7.39 5.06 21.52
C THR A 72 7.02 5.52 20.10
N MET A 73 6.24 6.60 20.01
CA MET A 73 5.87 7.30 18.78
C MET A 73 6.83 8.47 18.54
#